data_AF-A0AA38MQH9-F1
#
_entry.id   AF-A0AA38MQH9-F1
#
_cell.length_a   1.000
_cell.length_b   1.000
_cell.length_c   1.000
_cell.angle_alpha   90.00
_cell.angle_beta   90.00
_cell.angle_gamma   90.00
#
_symmetry.space_group_name_H-M   'P 1'
#
loop_
_entity.id
_entity.type
_entity.pdbx_description
1 polymer ?
#
loop_
_entity_poly.entity_id
_entity_poly.type
_entity_poly.pdbx_seq_one_letter_code
_entity_poly.pdbx_strand_id
1 'polypeptide(L)'
;MAEGYARVSGKPGVVLVTSGPGATNVITPMQDALSDGVPLVVFSGQVATSAIGSDAFQEADVIGISRSCTKWNVMVKDISELPRRINEAFKIATSGRPGPVLVDLPKDVTAGILRTPLPYKATTPGINLGLPMNPLQAMEAPTDIAMIQQAAALINQAQRPLIYAGNGVLSSPMGPKLLAKLVHEGNIPVTTTLQGLGAFDETDGKSLHMLGMHGSAYANIAMQQADVIIALGARFDDRVTGKVDTFAPAARAAALQGRGGIIHFEIQPKNINKVVQASIPILGDVVTNMASLVPLIKPSPRHQWFADIKQWKERFPFTYVKAKAGEPMKPQEVIEELDRQVQDKKEDVVISTGVGQHQMWAAQFYRWTQPRQMVEHHLHLRMGLLKTCTCIFTNTAYLRGPKFENLIFKKNNE
;
A
#
# COMPACT_ATOMS: atom_id res chain seq x y z
N MET A 1 -6.86 13.79 -1.82
CA MET A 1 -8.17 13.40 -2.38
C MET A 1 -8.04 12.27 -3.40
N ALA A 2 -7.44 12.50 -4.57
CA ALA A 2 -7.29 11.48 -5.61
C ALA A 2 -6.55 10.20 -5.13
N GLU A 3 -5.57 10.34 -4.23
CA GLU A 3 -4.90 9.19 -3.61
C GLU A 3 -5.86 8.35 -2.73
N GLY A 4 -6.68 9.00 -1.91
CA GLY A 4 -7.70 8.33 -1.10
C GLY A 4 -8.74 7.64 -1.97
N TYR A 5 -9.20 8.32 -3.04
CA TYR A 5 -10.07 7.70 -4.05
C TYR A 5 -9.42 6.44 -4.65
N ALA A 6 -8.14 6.49 -5.01
CA ALA A 6 -7.45 5.36 -5.61
C ALA A 6 -7.29 4.18 -4.65
N ARG A 7 -6.97 4.45 -3.38
CA ARG A 7 -6.84 3.42 -2.34
C ARG A 7 -8.15 2.70 -2.06
N VAL A 8 -9.26 3.44 -1.97
CA VAL A 8 -10.58 2.86 -1.67
C VAL A 8 -11.15 2.15 -2.91
N SER A 9 -11.17 2.81 -4.07
CA SER A 9 -11.78 2.26 -5.28
C SER A 9 -10.94 1.21 -5.99
N GLY A 10 -9.62 1.22 -5.80
CA GLY A 10 -8.66 0.45 -6.61
C GLY A 10 -8.50 0.95 -8.05
N LYS A 11 -9.05 2.13 -8.38
CA LYS A 11 -8.96 2.75 -9.72
C LYS A 11 -7.96 3.91 -9.68
N PRO A 12 -7.32 4.30 -10.80
CA PRO A 12 -6.42 5.45 -10.80
C PRO A 12 -7.11 6.73 -10.34
N GLY A 13 -6.47 7.47 -9.44
CA GLY A 13 -6.88 8.82 -9.07
C GLY A 13 -6.46 9.79 -10.16
N VAL A 14 -7.41 10.54 -10.71
CA VAL A 14 -7.13 11.55 -11.75
C VAL A 14 -7.07 12.93 -11.12
N VAL A 15 -6.05 13.70 -11.49
CA VAL A 15 -5.85 15.09 -11.05
C VAL A 15 -5.77 15.97 -12.29
N LEU A 16 -6.48 17.10 -12.29
CA LEU A 16 -6.41 18.10 -13.35
C LEU A 16 -6.12 19.46 -12.71
N VAL A 17 -4.98 20.05 -13.05
CA VAL A 17 -4.50 21.34 -12.50
C VAL A 17 -3.97 22.24 -13.61
N THR A 18 -3.86 23.54 -13.33
CA THR A 18 -3.24 24.52 -14.25
C THR A 18 -1.71 24.46 -14.20
N SER A 19 -1.05 25.25 -15.06
CA SER A 19 0.41 25.40 -15.13
C SER A 19 1.02 26.06 -13.90
N GLY A 20 2.36 26.17 -13.89
CA GLY A 20 3.11 26.91 -12.89
C GLY A 20 2.74 26.51 -11.45
N PRO A 21 2.12 27.39 -10.65
CA PRO A 21 1.78 27.11 -9.26
C PRO A 21 0.79 25.94 -9.09
N GLY A 22 -0.09 25.69 -10.06
CA GLY A 22 -1.03 24.56 -10.00
C GLY A 22 -0.31 23.22 -10.03
N ALA A 23 0.66 23.11 -10.94
CA ALA A 23 1.47 21.91 -11.13
C ALA A 23 2.53 21.73 -10.02
N THR A 24 3.12 22.80 -9.50
CA THR A 24 4.11 22.68 -8.41
C THR A 24 3.46 22.31 -7.07
N ASN A 25 2.20 22.68 -6.84
CA ASN A 25 1.46 22.27 -5.65
C ASN A 25 1.12 20.77 -5.60
N VAL A 26 1.21 20.05 -6.72
CA VAL A 26 0.95 18.59 -6.77
C VAL A 26 2.22 17.75 -6.67
N ILE A 27 3.41 18.36 -6.50
CA ILE A 27 4.68 17.63 -6.32
C ILE A 27 4.67 16.76 -5.06
N THR A 28 4.21 17.29 -3.93
CA THR A 28 4.13 16.51 -2.67
C THR A 28 3.18 15.31 -2.79
N PRO A 29 1.92 15.46 -3.27
CA PRO A 29 1.05 14.31 -3.57
C PRO A 29 1.66 13.30 -4.54
N MET A 30 2.41 13.73 -5.56
CA MET A 30 3.09 12.79 -6.46
C MET A 30 4.18 12.01 -5.72
N GLN A 31 5.05 12.67 -4.95
CA GLN A 31 6.07 11.94 -4.19
C GLN A 31 5.45 10.95 -3.18
N ASP A 32 4.35 11.33 -2.53
CA ASP A 32 3.62 10.46 -1.61
C ASP A 32 3.08 9.21 -2.33
N ALA A 33 2.36 9.40 -3.43
CA ALA A 33 1.85 8.33 -4.27
C ALA A 33 2.97 7.41 -4.82
N LEU A 34 4.15 7.94 -5.15
CA LEU A 34 5.28 7.14 -5.61
C LEU A 34 5.87 6.27 -4.48
N SER A 35 6.00 6.85 -3.30
CA SER A 35 6.53 6.19 -2.11
C SER A 35 5.62 5.06 -1.64
N ASP A 36 4.31 5.25 -1.70
CA ASP A 36 3.32 4.28 -1.25
C ASP A 36 2.88 3.31 -2.35
N GLY A 37 3.05 3.70 -3.62
CA GLY A 37 2.65 2.91 -4.77
C GLY A 37 1.15 3.04 -5.07
N VAL A 38 0.66 4.28 -5.15
CA VAL A 38 -0.73 4.64 -5.44
C VAL A 38 -0.86 5.05 -6.92
N PRO A 39 -1.80 4.48 -7.69
CA PRO A 39 -1.98 4.85 -9.09
C PRO A 39 -2.59 6.25 -9.19
N LEU A 40 -1.79 7.22 -9.66
CA LEU A 40 -2.20 8.62 -9.81
C LEU A 40 -1.88 9.10 -11.23
N VAL A 41 -2.82 9.74 -11.91
CA VAL A 41 -2.62 10.33 -13.24
C VAL A 41 -2.85 11.83 -13.13
N VAL A 42 -1.78 12.60 -13.24
CA VAL A 42 -1.81 14.05 -13.12
C VAL A 42 -1.77 14.68 -14.52
N PHE A 43 -2.79 15.47 -14.83
CA PHE A 43 -2.83 16.34 -16.00
C PHE A 43 -2.55 17.77 -15.54
N SER A 44 -1.44 18.34 -16.00
CA SER A 44 -1.11 19.76 -15.77
C SER A 44 -1.30 20.53 -17.06
N GLY A 45 -1.96 21.70 -16.97
CA GLY A 45 -1.89 22.68 -18.05
C GLY A 45 -0.46 23.22 -18.18
N GLN A 46 -0.14 23.71 -19.36
CA GLN A 46 1.13 24.37 -19.66
C GLN A 46 0.90 25.62 -20.53
N VAL A 47 1.86 26.55 -20.52
CA VAL A 47 1.89 27.66 -21.48
C VAL A 47 1.88 27.14 -22.93
N ALA A 48 1.56 28.01 -23.89
CA ALA A 48 1.57 27.63 -25.30
C ALA A 48 2.97 27.17 -25.73
N THR A 49 3.07 26.21 -26.65
CA THR A 49 4.36 25.63 -27.07
C THR A 49 5.37 26.68 -27.54
N SER A 50 4.90 27.78 -28.15
CA SER A 50 5.73 28.91 -28.60
C SER A 50 6.32 29.76 -27.48
N ALA A 51 5.79 29.67 -26.26
CA ALA A 51 6.21 30.42 -25.09
C ALA A 51 7.00 29.56 -24.08
N ILE A 52 7.28 28.30 -24.42
CA ILE A 52 8.08 27.41 -23.58
C ILE A 52 9.56 27.80 -23.69
N GLY A 53 10.22 27.96 -22.55
CA GLY A 53 11.62 28.36 -22.41
C GLY A 53 11.84 29.87 -22.43
N SER A 54 10.78 30.69 -22.34
CA SER A 54 10.86 32.15 -22.40
C SER A 54 10.58 32.85 -21.06
N ASP A 55 10.51 32.09 -19.95
CA ASP A 55 10.08 32.57 -18.64
C ASP A 55 8.68 33.22 -18.70
N ALA A 56 7.76 32.56 -19.41
CA ALA A 56 6.41 33.06 -19.63
C ALA A 56 5.61 33.10 -18.32
N PHE A 57 4.51 33.87 -18.32
CA PHE A 57 3.63 33.96 -17.16
C PHE A 57 3.08 32.58 -16.76
N GLN A 58 3.32 32.18 -15.51
CA GLN A 58 2.96 30.85 -14.97
C GLN A 58 3.61 29.67 -15.69
N GLU A 59 4.76 29.88 -16.33
CA GLU A 59 5.61 28.80 -16.81
C GLU A 59 6.38 28.16 -15.65
N ALA A 60 6.49 26.83 -15.66
CA ALA A 60 7.43 26.08 -14.85
C ALA A 60 7.87 24.83 -15.61
N ASP A 61 9.10 24.39 -15.44
CA ASP A 61 9.58 23.10 -15.96
C ASP A 61 9.02 21.93 -15.11
N VAL A 62 7.71 21.70 -15.24
CA VAL A 62 7.00 20.65 -14.50
C VAL A 62 7.54 19.27 -14.85
N ILE A 63 8.02 19.06 -16.09
CA ILE A 63 8.64 17.80 -16.51
C ILE A 63 9.95 17.55 -15.76
N GLY A 64 10.80 18.57 -15.64
CA GLY A 64 12.03 18.49 -14.84
C GLY A 64 11.74 18.28 -13.36
N ILE A 65 10.87 19.10 -12.77
CA ILE A 65 10.53 19.05 -11.34
C ILE A 65 9.91 17.69 -10.96
N SER A 66 8.99 17.18 -11.76
CA SER A 66 8.25 15.94 -11.44
C SER A 66 9.00 14.65 -11.80
N ARG A 67 10.14 14.73 -12.49
CA ARG A 67 10.88 13.56 -12.99
C ARG A 67 11.25 12.56 -11.89
N SER A 68 11.62 13.05 -10.71
CA SER A 68 12.05 12.21 -9.59
C SER A 68 10.91 11.70 -8.72
N CYS A 69 9.73 12.33 -8.79
CA CYS A 69 8.55 11.96 -8.00
C CYS A 69 7.43 11.33 -8.83
N THR A 70 7.70 10.94 -10.08
CA THR A 70 6.79 10.20 -10.96
C THR A 70 7.43 8.90 -11.45
N LYS A 71 6.60 7.90 -11.81
CA LYS A 71 7.06 6.72 -12.56
C LYS A 71 7.48 7.09 -13.98
N TRP A 72 6.78 8.07 -14.55
CA TRP A 72 6.94 8.55 -15.90
C TRP A 72 6.22 9.89 -16.06
N ASN A 73 6.77 10.77 -16.89
CA ASN A 73 6.11 12.00 -17.28
C ASN A 73 6.35 12.32 -18.76
N VAL A 74 5.47 13.12 -19.34
CA VAL A 74 5.57 13.56 -20.73
C VAL A 74 4.90 14.91 -20.94
N MET A 75 5.42 15.70 -21.88
CA MET A 75 4.73 16.86 -22.42
C MET A 75 4.16 16.51 -23.79
N VAL A 76 2.87 16.79 -23.99
CA VAL A 76 2.19 16.62 -25.28
C VAL A 76 2.57 17.80 -26.18
N LYS A 77 3.17 17.52 -27.34
CA LYS A 77 3.64 18.51 -28.31
C LYS A 77 2.66 18.77 -29.44
N ASP A 78 1.79 17.79 -29.74
CA ASP A 78 0.82 17.86 -30.83
C ASP A 78 -0.50 17.19 -30.45
N ILE A 79 -1.63 17.70 -30.95
CA ILE A 79 -2.94 17.14 -30.60
C ILE A 79 -3.12 15.68 -31.07
N SER A 80 -2.42 15.28 -32.13
CA SER A 80 -2.47 13.90 -32.65
C SER A 80 -1.89 12.87 -31.70
N GLU A 81 -0.97 13.24 -30.80
CA GLU A 81 -0.40 12.30 -29.84
C GLU A 81 -1.16 12.21 -28.52
N LEU A 82 -2.07 13.16 -28.25
CA LEU A 82 -2.80 13.26 -26.98
C LEU A 82 -3.49 11.95 -26.57
N PRO A 83 -4.29 11.26 -27.44
CA PRO A 83 -4.94 10.01 -27.06
C PRO A 83 -3.94 8.91 -26.66
N ARG A 84 -2.83 8.81 -27.39
CA ARG A 84 -1.76 7.84 -27.10
C ARG A 84 -1.11 8.12 -25.76
N ARG A 85 -0.78 9.38 -25.46
CA ARG A 85 -0.15 9.78 -24.19
C ARG A 85 -1.04 9.52 -22.99
N ILE A 86 -2.36 9.73 -23.13
CA ILE A 86 -3.33 9.37 -22.09
C ILE A 86 -3.32 7.85 -21.87
N ASN A 87 -3.40 7.04 -22.93
CA ASN A 87 -3.35 5.58 -22.82
C ASN A 87 -2.04 5.09 -22.15
N GLU A 88 -0.91 5.69 -22.51
CA GLU A 88 0.39 5.44 -21.89
C GLU A 88 0.39 5.76 -20.39
N ALA A 89 -0.11 6.95 -20.02
CA ALA A 89 -0.18 7.40 -18.65
C ALA A 89 -0.96 6.42 -17.77
N PHE A 90 -2.18 6.06 -18.18
CA PHE A 90 -3.00 5.09 -17.44
C PHE A 90 -2.32 3.72 -17.35
N LYS A 91 -1.79 3.21 -18.46
CA LYS A 91 -1.10 1.92 -18.48
C LYS A 91 0.11 1.90 -17.53
N ILE A 92 0.95 2.92 -17.54
CA ILE A 92 2.14 3.00 -16.68
C ILE A 92 1.74 3.18 -15.21
N ALA A 93 0.72 3.99 -14.93
CA ALA A 93 0.25 4.25 -13.56
C ALA A 93 -0.28 2.98 -12.87
N THR A 94 -0.93 2.07 -13.61
CA THR A 94 -1.56 0.86 -13.06
C THR A 94 -0.74 -0.41 -13.15
N SER A 95 0.33 -0.45 -13.94
CA SER A 95 1.07 -1.68 -14.20
C SER A 95 2.30 -1.85 -13.32
N GLY A 96 2.70 -3.10 -13.08
CA GLY A 96 3.72 -3.43 -12.09
C GLY A 96 3.29 -2.95 -10.70
N ARG A 97 4.21 -2.37 -9.91
CA ARG A 97 3.80 -1.60 -8.74
C ARG A 97 3.15 -0.29 -9.21
N PRO A 98 1.91 0.03 -8.77
CA PRO A 98 1.25 1.27 -9.15
C PRO A 98 2.05 2.51 -8.73
N GLY A 99 1.76 3.65 -9.37
CA GLY A 99 2.40 4.91 -8.99
C GLY A 99 1.94 6.09 -9.85
N PRO A 100 2.44 7.29 -9.54
CA PRO A 100 2.05 8.53 -10.17
C PRO A 100 2.71 8.71 -11.54
N VAL A 101 1.97 9.30 -12.47
CA VAL A 101 2.46 9.78 -13.77
C VAL A 101 1.96 11.21 -14.02
N LEU A 102 2.68 11.96 -14.83
CA LEU A 102 2.29 13.31 -15.21
C LEU A 102 2.24 13.49 -16.74
N VAL A 103 1.15 14.09 -17.23
CA VAL A 103 0.97 14.48 -18.62
C VAL A 103 0.79 16.00 -18.66
N ASP A 104 1.79 16.69 -19.21
CA ASP A 104 1.81 18.14 -19.34
C ASP A 104 1.17 18.57 -20.67
N LEU A 105 0.23 19.50 -20.60
CA LEU A 105 -0.74 19.82 -21.65
C LEU A 105 -0.66 21.31 -22.05
N PRO A 106 0.14 21.66 -23.08
CA PRO A 106 0.17 23.03 -23.60
C PRO A 106 -1.20 23.54 -24.03
N LYS A 107 -1.47 24.81 -23.75
CA LYS A 107 -2.77 25.44 -24.04
C LYS A 107 -3.15 25.42 -25.52
N ASP A 108 -2.18 25.67 -26.40
CA ASP A 108 -2.36 25.64 -27.86
C ASP A 108 -2.62 24.23 -28.38
N VAL A 109 -2.01 23.22 -27.77
CA VAL A 109 -2.28 21.80 -28.10
C VAL A 109 -3.70 21.40 -27.70
N THR A 110 -4.13 21.78 -26.49
CA THR A 110 -5.48 21.44 -25.98
C THR A 110 -6.60 22.25 -26.62
N ALA A 111 -6.32 23.48 -27.08
CA ALA A 111 -7.24 24.29 -27.87
C ALA A 111 -7.23 23.93 -29.37
N GLY A 112 -6.26 23.14 -29.82
CA GLY A 112 -6.16 22.68 -31.21
C GLY A 112 -7.37 21.84 -31.62
N ILE A 113 -7.64 21.77 -32.93
CA ILE A 113 -8.63 20.88 -33.51
C ILE A 113 -7.89 19.81 -34.31
N LEU A 114 -8.10 18.55 -33.96
CA LEU A 114 -7.53 17.43 -34.71
C LEU A 114 -8.19 17.36 -36.09
N ARG A 115 -7.40 17.57 -37.14
CA ARG A 115 -7.86 17.53 -38.54
C ARG A 115 -7.41 16.28 -39.31
N THR A 116 -6.59 15.45 -38.68
CA THR A 116 -6.03 14.24 -39.27
C THR A 116 -6.58 13.00 -38.56
N PRO A 117 -6.92 11.92 -39.29
CA PRO A 117 -7.35 10.68 -38.67
C PRO A 117 -6.20 10.03 -37.91
N LEU A 118 -6.50 9.42 -36.77
CA LEU A 118 -5.52 8.70 -35.95
C LEU A 118 -5.63 7.19 -36.14
N PRO A 119 -4.52 6.44 -35.97
CA PRO A 119 -4.56 4.99 -35.95
C PRO A 119 -5.46 4.48 -34.81
N TYR A 120 -6.27 3.45 -35.08
CA TYR A 120 -7.17 2.83 -34.08
C TYR A 120 -6.46 2.40 -32.78
N LYS A 121 -5.20 1.96 -32.88
CA LYS A 121 -4.39 1.60 -31.70
C LYS A 121 -4.14 2.78 -30.76
N ALA A 122 -4.03 4.00 -31.28
CA ALA A 122 -3.81 5.20 -30.48
C ALA A 122 -5.06 5.64 -29.71
N THR A 123 -6.25 5.26 -30.17
CA THR A 123 -7.55 5.68 -29.61
C THR A 123 -8.18 4.61 -28.71
N THR A 124 -7.61 3.42 -28.63
CA THR A 124 -8.20 2.29 -27.90
C THR A 124 -7.37 1.90 -26.67
N PRO A 125 -7.91 2.04 -25.44
CA PRO A 125 -7.23 1.58 -24.22
C PRO A 125 -6.92 0.08 -24.25
N GLY A 126 -5.82 -0.33 -23.61
CA GLY A 126 -5.47 -1.74 -23.43
C GLY A 126 -4.76 -2.41 -24.62
N ILE A 127 -4.66 -1.77 -25.78
CA ILE A 127 -3.86 -2.28 -26.89
C ILE A 127 -2.38 -2.06 -26.58
N ASN A 128 -1.55 -3.10 -26.79
CA ASN A 128 -0.11 -2.97 -26.60
C ASN A 128 0.47 -1.99 -27.64
N LEU A 129 0.78 -0.78 -27.21
CA LEU A 129 1.31 0.31 -28.04
C LEU A 129 2.78 0.10 -28.47
N GLY A 130 3.42 -1.01 -28.11
CA GLY A 130 4.84 -1.23 -28.41
C GLY A 130 5.73 -0.19 -27.75
N LEU A 131 5.43 0.13 -26.48
CA LEU A 131 6.16 1.15 -25.73
C LEU A 131 7.64 0.76 -25.60
N PRO A 132 8.59 1.71 -25.66
CA PRO A 132 9.96 1.48 -25.24
C PRO A 132 9.92 1.14 -23.75
N MET A 133 9.83 -0.14 -23.44
CA MET A 133 9.87 -0.63 -22.07
C MET A 133 11.32 -0.60 -21.62
N ASN A 134 11.57 -0.09 -20.42
CA ASN A 134 12.81 -0.41 -19.74
C ASN A 134 12.86 -1.96 -19.60
N PRO A 135 13.90 -2.65 -20.08
CA PRO A 135 14.00 -4.11 -19.97
C PRO A 135 13.88 -4.61 -18.52
N LEU A 136 14.20 -3.76 -17.54
CA LEU A 136 14.07 -4.01 -16.11
C LEU A 136 12.63 -3.85 -15.57
N GLN A 137 11.68 -3.41 -16.41
CA GLN A 137 10.26 -3.25 -16.11
C GLN A 137 9.41 -4.17 -17.00
N ALA A 138 9.72 -5.47 -17.01
CA ALA A 138 8.81 -6.45 -17.58
C ALA A 138 7.45 -6.33 -16.87
N MET A 139 6.39 -5.99 -17.61
CA MET A 139 5.09 -5.65 -17.03
C MET A 139 4.39 -6.85 -16.40
N GLU A 140 4.66 -8.06 -16.90
CA GLU A 140 4.12 -9.32 -16.41
C GLU A 140 5.20 -10.40 -16.59
N ALA A 141 5.97 -10.68 -15.54
CA ALA A 141 6.83 -11.86 -15.53
C ALA A 141 5.92 -13.11 -15.47
N PRO A 142 6.14 -14.13 -16.31
CA PRO A 142 5.36 -15.35 -16.22
C PRO A 142 5.57 -15.98 -14.84
N THR A 143 4.54 -16.62 -14.32
CA THR A 143 4.63 -17.35 -13.07
C THR A 143 5.69 -18.47 -13.18
N ASP A 144 6.75 -18.37 -12.39
CA ASP A 144 7.76 -19.42 -12.27
C ASP A 144 7.22 -20.55 -11.38
N ILE A 145 6.61 -21.54 -12.02
CA ILE A 145 6.00 -22.69 -11.34
C ILE A 145 7.04 -23.49 -10.56
N ALA A 146 8.29 -23.58 -11.03
CA ALA A 146 9.34 -24.32 -10.33
C ALA A 146 9.71 -23.62 -9.01
N MET A 147 9.87 -22.30 -9.03
CA MET A 147 10.10 -21.51 -7.81
C MET A 147 8.90 -21.59 -6.84
N ILE A 148 7.67 -21.60 -7.35
CA ILE A 148 6.47 -21.79 -6.52
C ILE A 148 6.45 -23.17 -5.87
N GLN A 149 6.81 -24.23 -6.59
CA GLN A 149 6.91 -25.57 -6.04
C GLN A 149 8.01 -25.67 -4.96
N GLN A 150 9.15 -25.02 -5.17
CA GLN A 150 10.22 -24.93 -4.16
C GLN A 150 9.74 -24.17 -2.91
N ALA A 151 9.05 -23.05 -3.09
CA ALA A 151 8.46 -22.30 -1.99
C ALA A 151 7.43 -23.13 -1.21
N ALA A 152 6.53 -23.83 -1.89
CA ALA A 152 5.55 -24.71 -1.26
C ALA A 152 6.22 -25.83 -0.47
N ALA A 153 7.27 -26.47 -1.03
CA ALA A 153 8.03 -27.50 -0.34
C ALA A 153 8.67 -26.97 0.96
N LEU A 154 9.27 -25.78 0.91
CA LEU A 154 9.89 -25.14 2.08
C LEU A 154 8.84 -24.78 3.15
N ILE A 155 7.68 -24.24 2.75
CA ILE A 155 6.57 -23.90 3.66
C ILE A 155 6.01 -25.17 4.34
N ASN A 156 5.88 -26.26 3.58
CA ASN A 156 5.36 -27.52 4.08
C ASN A 156 6.30 -28.20 5.08
N GLN A 157 7.62 -27.95 4.98
CA GLN A 157 8.63 -28.49 5.91
C GLN A 157 8.88 -27.59 7.14
N ALA A 158 8.54 -26.31 7.03
CA ALA A 158 8.72 -25.32 8.10
C ALA A 158 8.08 -25.80 9.41
N GLN A 159 8.71 -25.48 10.55
CA GLN A 159 8.13 -25.74 11.87
C GLN A 159 7.45 -24.48 12.43
N ARG A 160 8.02 -23.31 12.15
CA ARG A 160 7.57 -22.00 12.65
C ARG A 160 7.42 -20.98 11.50
N PRO A 161 6.57 -21.24 10.49
CA PRO A 161 6.37 -20.29 9.41
C PRO A 161 5.59 -19.07 9.89
N LEU A 162 5.82 -17.95 9.23
CA LEU A 162 5.10 -16.70 9.43
C LEU A 162 4.81 -16.05 8.08
N ILE A 163 3.56 -15.65 7.85
CA ILE A 163 3.20 -14.81 6.72
C ILE A 163 3.39 -13.34 7.08
N TYR A 164 4.08 -12.62 6.20
CA TYR A 164 4.30 -11.19 6.26
C TYR A 164 3.64 -10.52 5.06
N ALA A 165 2.41 -10.03 5.26
CA ALA A 165 1.59 -9.47 4.18
C ALA A 165 1.70 -7.93 4.12
N GLY A 166 1.94 -7.41 2.92
CA GLY A 166 1.96 -5.97 2.64
C GLY A 166 0.84 -5.52 1.72
N ASN A 167 0.92 -4.26 1.29
CA ASN A 167 -0.06 -3.64 0.38
C ASN A 167 -0.22 -4.38 -0.95
N GLY A 168 0.78 -5.14 -1.41
CA GLY A 168 0.66 -5.91 -2.65
C GLY A 168 -0.47 -6.94 -2.61
N VAL A 169 -0.85 -7.45 -1.43
CA VAL A 169 -2.02 -8.35 -1.30
C VAL A 169 -3.34 -7.62 -1.61
N LEU A 170 -3.40 -6.30 -1.39
CA LEU A 170 -4.58 -5.47 -1.65
C LEU A 170 -4.70 -5.02 -3.12
N SER A 171 -3.78 -5.44 -4.00
CA SER A 171 -3.80 -5.11 -5.43
C SER A 171 -5.07 -5.62 -6.14
N SER A 172 -5.59 -6.76 -5.69
CA SER A 172 -6.77 -7.42 -6.24
C SER A 172 -7.74 -7.84 -5.13
N PRO A 173 -9.07 -7.79 -5.37
CA PRO A 173 -10.07 -8.32 -4.44
C PRO A 173 -9.88 -9.80 -4.08
N MET A 174 -9.17 -10.56 -4.91
CA MET A 174 -8.86 -11.96 -4.64
C MET A 174 -7.69 -12.15 -3.67
N GLY A 175 -6.84 -11.14 -3.48
CA GLY A 175 -5.66 -11.24 -2.62
C GLY A 175 -6.00 -11.57 -1.17
N PRO A 176 -6.86 -10.81 -0.46
CA PRO A 176 -7.30 -11.14 0.90
C PRO A 176 -7.91 -12.53 1.03
N LYS A 177 -8.70 -12.97 0.03
CA LYS A 177 -9.34 -14.29 0.01
C LYS A 177 -8.32 -15.42 -0.08
N LEU A 178 -7.34 -15.26 -0.97
CA LEU A 178 -6.24 -16.22 -1.14
C LEU A 178 -5.29 -16.22 0.06
N LEU A 179 -5.04 -15.05 0.67
CA LEU A 179 -4.28 -14.94 1.92
C LEU A 179 -4.97 -15.70 3.04
N ALA A 180 -6.27 -15.51 3.23
CA ALA A 180 -7.03 -16.26 4.22
C ALA A 180 -6.95 -17.77 3.95
N LYS A 181 -7.13 -18.20 2.69
CA LYS A 181 -7.01 -19.60 2.31
C LYS A 181 -5.62 -20.17 2.63
N LEU A 182 -4.55 -19.45 2.32
CA LEU A 182 -3.17 -19.82 2.66
C LEU A 182 -2.96 -19.97 4.18
N VAL A 183 -3.47 -19.02 4.95
CA VAL A 183 -3.40 -19.01 6.43
C VAL A 183 -4.11 -20.23 7.02
N HIS A 184 -5.31 -20.54 6.54
CA HIS A 184 -6.11 -21.65 7.06
C HIS A 184 -5.58 -23.02 6.60
N GLU A 185 -5.27 -23.18 5.32
CA GLU A 185 -4.78 -24.46 4.77
C GLU A 185 -3.38 -24.82 5.27
N GLY A 186 -2.49 -23.84 5.40
CA GLY A 186 -1.14 -24.06 5.94
C GLY A 186 -1.05 -24.01 7.46
N ASN A 187 -2.14 -23.61 8.13
CA ASN A 187 -2.18 -23.28 9.55
C ASN A 187 -1.02 -22.33 9.94
N ILE A 188 -0.91 -21.17 9.27
CA ILE A 188 0.24 -20.26 9.40
C ILE A 188 -0.22 -18.94 10.03
N PRO A 189 0.43 -18.44 11.09
CA PRO A 189 0.13 -17.11 11.61
C PRO A 189 0.49 -16.03 10.58
N VAL A 190 -0.23 -14.90 10.64
CA VAL A 190 -0.06 -13.81 9.69
C VAL A 190 0.12 -12.48 10.41
N THR A 191 1.07 -11.70 9.96
CA THR A 191 1.26 -10.30 10.36
C THR A 191 1.26 -9.40 9.14
N THR A 192 0.84 -8.15 9.31
CA THR A 192 0.68 -7.19 8.23
C THR A 192 1.56 -5.96 8.44
N THR A 193 1.94 -5.29 7.35
CA THR A 193 2.47 -3.92 7.45
C THR A 193 1.34 -2.94 7.78
N LEU A 194 1.69 -1.70 8.15
CA LEU A 194 0.73 -0.60 8.27
C LEU A 194 -0.16 -0.44 7.02
N GLN A 195 0.46 -0.50 5.84
CA GLN A 195 -0.22 -0.43 4.54
C GLN A 195 -0.93 -1.74 4.13
N GLY A 196 -0.69 -2.84 4.85
CA GLY A 196 -1.35 -4.13 4.68
C GLY A 196 -2.52 -4.36 5.64
N LEU A 197 -2.82 -3.40 6.52
CA LEU A 197 -3.96 -3.47 7.44
C LEU A 197 -5.27 -3.63 6.66
N GLY A 198 -6.07 -4.61 7.07
CA GLY A 198 -7.29 -5.04 6.37
C GLY A 198 -7.08 -6.11 5.30
N ALA A 199 -5.85 -6.50 4.97
CA ALA A 199 -5.60 -7.63 4.07
C ALA A 199 -6.01 -8.98 4.68
N PHE A 200 -6.06 -9.07 6.01
CA PHE A 200 -6.50 -10.25 6.77
C PHE A 200 -7.37 -9.81 7.93
N ASP A 201 -8.31 -10.67 8.34
CA ASP A 201 -9.21 -10.40 9.46
C ASP A 201 -8.48 -10.50 10.79
N GLU A 202 -8.33 -9.36 11.46
CA GLU A 202 -7.65 -9.29 12.76
C GLU A 202 -8.39 -9.98 13.91
N THR A 203 -9.66 -10.32 13.74
CA THR A 203 -10.41 -11.08 14.75
C THR A 203 -10.07 -12.57 14.74
N ASP A 204 -9.41 -13.07 13.68
CA ASP A 204 -8.95 -14.45 13.62
C ASP A 204 -7.76 -14.69 14.58
N GLY A 205 -7.79 -15.81 15.29
CA GLY A 205 -6.76 -16.20 16.25
C GLY A 205 -5.33 -16.31 15.68
N LYS A 206 -5.19 -16.48 14.36
CA LYS A 206 -3.90 -16.54 13.63
C LYS A 206 -3.35 -15.16 13.25
N SER A 207 -4.14 -14.09 13.39
CA SER A 207 -3.65 -12.73 13.19
C SER A 207 -2.67 -12.32 14.29
N LEU A 208 -1.52 -11.78 13.92
CA LEU A 208 -0.57 -11.16 14.85
C LEU A 208 -0.65 -9.63 14.83
N HIS A 209 -1.64 -9.06 14.15
CA HIS A 209 -1.76 -7.63 13.87
C HIS A 209 -0.51 -7.05 13.18
N MET A 210 -0.38 -5.73 13.20
CA MET A 210 0.74 -5.01 12.61
C MET A 210 2.09 -5.34 13.28
N LEU A 211 3.15 -5.54 12.49
CA LEU A 211 4.54 -5.58 12.98
C LEU A 211 5.30 -4.26 12.75
N GLY A 212 6.49 -4.15 13.34
CA GLY A 212 7.44 -3.07 13.12
C GLY A 212 7.67 -2.21 14.37
N MET A 213 8.22 -1.01 14.17
CA MET A 213 8.63 -0.08 15.22
C MET A 213 7.54 0.18 16.28
N HIS A 214 6.29 0.35 15.83
CA HIS A 214 5.11 0.51 16.69
C HIS A 214 4.10 -0.64 16.51
N GLY A 215 4.57 -1.78 16.00
CA GLY A 215 3.75 -2.97 15.86
C GLY A 215 3.54 -3.68 17.19
N SER A 216 2.82 -4.79 17.13
CA SER A 216 2.63 -5.68 18.26
C SER A 216 3.94 -6.36 18.63
N ALA A 217 4.20 -6.50 19.93
CA ALA A 217 5.38 -7.20 20.40
C ALA A 217 5.37 -8.67 19.99
N TYR A 218 4.20 -9.32 19.99
CA TYR A 218 4.08 -10.72 19.58
C TYR A 218 4.33 -10.93 18.08
N ALA A 219 3.94 -10.00 17.18
CA ALA A 219 4.33 -10.08 15.78
C ALA A 219 5.84 -9.91 15.60
N ASN A 220 6.45 -8.95 16.31
CA ASN A 220 7.89 -8.72 16.25
C ASN A 220 8.68 -9.93 16.77
N ILE A 221 8.27 -10.52 17.90
CA ILE A 221 8.92 -11.73 18.44
C ILE A 221 8.73 -12.90 17.48
N ALA A 222 7.52 -13.11 16.95
CA ALA A 222 7.25 -14.18 15.99
C ALA A 222 8.11 -14.03 14.72
N MET A 223 8.27 -12.81 14.19
CA MET A 223 9.13 -12.52 13.05
C MET A 223 10.60 -12.89 13.32
N GLN A 224 11.08 -12.64 14.53
CA GLN A 224 12.46 -12.97 14.92
C GLN A 224 12.68 -14.47 15.14
N GLN A 225 11.62 -15.22 15.50
CA GLN A 225 11.64 -16.64 15.83
C GLN A 225 11.21 -17.57 14.68
N ALA A 226 10.64 -17.01 13.62
CA ALA A 226 10.17 -17.77 12.47
C ALA A 226 11.34 -18.41 11.71
N ASP A 227 11.19 -19.67 11.30
CA ASP A 227 12.16 -20.37 10.46
C ASP A 227 11.90 -20.14 8.96
N VAL A 228 10.66 -19.88 8.58
CA VAL A 228 10.25 -19.48 7.23
C VAL A 228 9.42 -18.20 7.29
N ILE A 229 9.85 -17.18 6.55
CA ILE A 229 9.09 -15.93 6.38
C ILE A 229 8.56 -15.89 4.95
N ILE A 230 7.24 -15.77 4.82
CA ILE A 230 6.54 -15.68 3.53
C ILE A 230 6.14 -14.22 3.33
N ALA A 231 7.00 -13.45 2.67
CA ALA A 231 6.77 -12.05 2.38
C ALA A 231 5.89 -11.90 1.14
N LEU A 232 4.65 -11.44 1.33
CA LEU A 232 3.64 -11.28 0.29
C LEU A 232 3.42 -9.80 -0.01
N GLY A 233 4.01 -9.31 -1.11
CA GLY A 233 3.77 -7.94 -1.58
C GLY A 233 4.25 -6.87 -0.59
N ALA A 234 5.38 -7.12 0.09
CA ALA A 234 5.98 -6.25 1.09
C ALA A 234 7.45 -5.96 0.76
N ARG A 235 7.95 -4.79 1.17
CA ARG A 235 9.26 -4.25 0.73
C ARG A 235 10.35 -4.15 1.81
N PHE A 236 10.14 -4.77 2.97
CA PHE A 236 11.07 -4.72 4.12
C PHE A 236 11.54 -3.29 4.45
N ASP A 237 10.58 -2.40 4.71
CA ASP A 237 10.87 -1.01 5.11
C ASP A 237 11.66 -0.95 6.43
N ASP A 238 12.44 0.11 6.63
CA ASP A 238 13.27 0.28 7.82
C ASP A 238 12.44 0.47 9.12
N ARG A 239 11.19 0.94 9.01
CA ARG A 239 10.23 0.96 10.12
C ARG A 239 9.68 -0.43 10.45
N VAL A 240 9.84 -1.41 9.56
CA VAL A 240 9.50 -2.81 9.80
C VAL A 240 10.70 -3.57 10.34
N THR A 241 11.84 -3.49 9.67
CA THR A 241 13.01 -4.33 10.00
C THR A 241 13.76 -3.88 11.24
N GLY A 242 13.62 -2.61 11.63
CA GLY A 242 14.49 -2.00 12.63
C GLY A 242 15.94 -2.09 12.18
N LYS A 243 16.80 -2.77 12.95
CA LYS A 243 18.19 -3.03 12.57
C LYS A 243 18.28 -4.27 11.66
N VAL A 244 18.61 -4.02 10.39
CA VAL A 244 18.66 -5.05 9.33
C VAL A 244 19.59 -6.22 9.69
N ASP A 245 20.76 -5.97 10.28
CA ASP A 245 21.71 -7.03 10.65
C ASP A 245 21.14 -8.04 11.63
N THR A 246 20.22 -7.61 12.48
CA THR A 246 19.58 -8.43 13.52
C THR A 246 18.18 -8.89 13.13
N PHE A 247 17.72 -8.59 11.92
CA PHE A 247 16.39 -8.94 11.46
C PHE A 247 16.30 -10.43 11.07
N ALA A 248 15.25 -11.10 11.55
CA ALA A 248 14.91 -12.49 11.23
C ALA A 248 16.07 -13.51 11.40
N PRO A 249 16.74 -13.56 12.57
CA PRO A 249 17.91 -14.42 12.78
C PRO A 249 17.57 -15.91 12.64
N ALA A 250 16.38 -16.33 13.10
CA ALA A 250 15.95 -17.72 12.98
C ALA A 250 15.77 -18.16 11.52
N ALA A 251 15.16 -17.32 10.68
CA ALA A 251 14.99 -17.59 9.25
C ALA A 251 16.34 -17.61 8.52
N ARG A 252 17.26 -16.69 8.85
CA ARG A 252 18.63 -16.68 8.30
C ARG A 252 19.40 -17.94 8.67
N ALA A 253 19.35 -18.35 9.93
CA ALA A 253 19.99 -19.58 10.39
C ALA A 253 19.36 -20.82 9.73
N ALA A 254 18.04 -20.84 9.56
CA ALA A 254 17.33 -21.92 8.88
C ALA A 254 17.68 -22.00 7.37
N ALA A 255 17.92 -20.86 6.72
CA ALA A 255 18.37 -20.80 5.34
C ALA A 255 19.77 -21.42 5.16
N LEU A 256 20.71 -21.12 6.07
CA LEU A 256 22.04 -21.74 6.06
C LEU A 256 21.99 -23.27 6.24
N GLN A 257 20.93 -23.77 6.87
CA GLN A 257 20.70 -25.20 7.11
C GLN A 257 19.80 -25.85 6.04
N GLY A 258 19.35 -25.10 5.03
CA GLY A 258 18.47 -25.61 3.97
C GLY A 258 17.06 -26.02 4.43
N ARG A 259 16.65 -25.64 5.65
CA ARG A 259 15.36 -26.02 6.25
C ARG A 259 14.37 -24.86 6.40
N GLY A 260 14.76 -23.66 5.98
CA GLY A 260 13.92 -22.48 6.05
C GLY A 260 14.51 -21.30 5.29
N GLY A 261 14.07 -20.08 5.62
CA GLY A 261 14.54 -18.86 4.96
C GLY A 261 13.44 -17.85 4.68
N ILE A 262 13.74 -16.92 3.77
CA ILE A 262 12.81 -15.85 3.37
C ILE A 262 12.34 -16.14 1.94
N ILE A 263 11.03 -16.33 1.77
CA ILE A 263 10.37 -16.44 0.47
C ILE A 263 9.75 -15.08 0.17
N HIS A 264 10.13 -14.45 -0.94
CA HIS A 264 9.76 -13.07 -1.23
C HIS A 264 8.98 -12.97 -2.55
N PHE A 265 7.67 -12.73 -2.43
CA PHE A 265 6.78 -12.45 -3.56
C PHE A 265 6.71 -10.95 -3.79
N GLU A 266 7.24 -10.49 -4.92
CA GLU A 266 7.36 -9.06 -5.23
C GLU A 266 7.26 -8.84 -6.74
N ILE A 267 6.57 -7.79 -7.15
CA ILE A 267 6.34 -7.45 -8.56
C ILE A 267 7.46 -6.57 -9.13
N GLN A 268 8.18 -5.84 -8.27
CA GLN A 268 9.30 -4.98 -8.67
C GLN A 268 10.65 -5.69 -8.44
N PRO A 269 11.42 -6.00 -9.51
CA PRO A 269 12.74 -6.59 -9.36
C PRO A 269 13.69 -5.80 -8.44
N LYS A 270 13.60 -4.46 -8.49
CA LYS A 270 14.42 -3.55 -7.66
C LYS A 270 14.22 -3.68 -6.15
N ASN A 271 13.14 -4.30 -5.70
CA ASN A 271 12.85 -4.51 -4.27
C ASN A 271 13.30 -5.89 -3.77
N ILE A 272 13.51 -6.84 -4.67
CA ILE A 272 14.04 -8.17 -4.33
C ILE A 272 15.52 -8.02 -3.97
N ASN A 273 15.95 -8.69 -2.90
CA ASN A 273 17.33 -8.63 -2.38
C ASN A 273 17.86 -7.22 -2.07
N LYS A 274 16.97 -6.21 -1.99
CA LYS A 274 17.37 -4.82 -1.74
C LYS A 274 17.77 -4.57 -0.29
N VAL A 275 16.98 -5.08 0.65
CA VAL A 275 17.17 -4.84 2.10
C VAL A 275 17.55 -6.14 2.81
N VAL A 276 16.88 -7.24 2.46
CA VAL A 276 17.15 -8.57 2.99
C VAL A 276 17.33 -9.55 1.84
N GLN A 277 18.25 -10.49 1.99
CA GLN A 277 18.46 -11.56 1.02
C GLN A 277 17.29 -12.55 1.08
N ALA A 278 16.57 -12.71 -0.02
CA ALA A 278 15.56 -13.73 -0.19
C ALA A 278 16.23 -15.08 -0.49
N SER A 279 15.78 -16.14 0.18
CA SER A 279 16.17 -17.51 -0.12
C SER A 279 15.48 -18.00 -1.40
N ILE A 280 14.21 -17.62 -1.59
CA ILE A 280 13.42 -17.92 -2.80
C ILE A 280 12.74 -16.61 -3.25
N PRO A 281 13.29 -15.91 -4.26
CA PRO A 281 12.66 -14.74 -4.85
C PRO A 281 11.62 -15.15 -5.91
N ILE A 282 10.37 -14.74 -5.74
CA ILE A 282 9.28 -15.00 -6.69
C ILE A 282 8.83 -13.68 -7.28
N LEU A 283 9.26 -13.42 -8.52
CA LEU A 283 8.93 -12.20 -9.25
C LEU A 283 7.53 -12.31 -9.86
N GLY A 284 6.74 -11.24 -9.76
CA GLY A 284 5.43 -11.11 -10.43
C GLY A 284 4.32 -10.66 -9.49
N ASP A 285 3.09 -10.68 -9.99
CA ASP A 285 1.92 -10.34 -9.18
C ASP A 285 1.71 -11.37 -8.07
N VAL A 286 1.67 -10.89 -6.83
CA VAL A 286 1.58 -11.74 -5.63
C VAL A 286 0.26 -12.50 -5.59
N VAL A 287 -0.85 -11.93 -6.09
CA VAL A 287 -2.17 -12.58 -6.05
C VAL A 287 -2.19 -13.75 -7.04
N THR A 288 -1.66 -13.54 -8.23
CA THR A 288 -1.50 -14.57 -9.27
C THR A 288 -0.58 -15.70 -8.79
N ASN A 289 0.59 -15.36 -8.25
CA ASN A 289 1.53 -16.36 -7.74
C ASN A 289 0.98 -17.10 -6.51
N MET A 290 0.24 -16.42 -5.64
CA MET A 290 -0.42 -17.05 -4.48
C MET A 290 -1.53 -18.01 -4.92
N ALA A 291 -2.27 -17.72 -5.99
CA ALA A 291 -3.28 -18.64 -6.53
C ALA A 291 -2.66 -19.99 -6.97
N SER A 292 -1.43 -19.96 -7.48
CA SER A 292 -0.66 -21.17 -7.83
C SER A 292 0.00 -21.83 -6.61
N LEU A 293 0.35 -21.06 -5.58
CA LEU A 293 0.98 -21.56 -4.34
C LEU A 293 -0.01 -22.33 -3.47
N VAL A 294 -1.18 -21.75 -3.21
CA VAL A 294 -2.16 -22.24 -2.22
C VAL A 294 -2.51 -23.73 -2.42
N PRO A 295 -2.81 -24.23 -3.63
CA PRO A 295 -3.12 -25.66 -3.84
C PRO A 295 -2.00 -26.64 -3.48
N LEU A 296 -0.76 -26.16 -3.34
CA LEU A 296 0.41 -26.98 -3.01
C LEU A 296 0.69 -27.05 -1.50
N ILE A 297 -0.03 -26.26 -0.70
CA ILE A 297 0.17 -26.16 0.74
C ILE A 297 -0.56 -27.28 1.45
N LYS A 298 0.14 -27.90 2.40
CA LYS A 298 -0.37 -29.01 3.21
C LYS A 298 -0.60 -28.55 4.65
N PRO A 299 -1.69 -28.99 5.29
CA PRO A 299 -1.96 -28.66 6.68
C PRO A 299 -0.92 -29.27 7.62
N SER A 300 -0.52 -28.50 8.64
CA SER A 300 0.36 -28.95 9.72
C SER A 300 -0.16 -28.43 11.06
N PRO A 301 -0.25 -29.27 12.12
CA PRO A 301 -0.91 -28.89 13.37
C PRO A 301 -0.18 -27.80 14.18
N ARG A 302 1.14 -27.62 13.99
CA ARG A 302 1.97 -26.52 14.55
C ARG A 302 1.67 -26.13 16.00
N HIS A 303 1.35 -27.10 16.86
CA HIS A 303 0.84 -26.86 18.22
C HIS A 303 1.79 -26.01 19.07
N GLN A 304 3.08 -26.36 19.09
CA GLN A 304 4.08 -25.60 19.87
C GLN A 304 4.20 -24.15 19.37
N TRP A 305 4.16 -23.93 18.06
CA TRP A 305 4.29 -22.59 17.49
C TRP A 305 3.13 -21.68 17.90
N PHE A 306 1.90 -22.19 17.85
CA PHE A 306 0.74 -21.45 18.32
C PHE A 306 0.68 -21.29 19.83
N ALA A 307 1.23 -22.25 20.61
CA ALA A 307 1.36 -22.10 22.05
C ALA A 307 2.31 -20.94 22.41
N ASP A 308 3.47 -20.86 21.75
CA ASP A 308 4.45 -19.78 21.91
C ASP A 308 3.79 -18.41 21.57
N ILE A 309 3.09 -18.34 20.43
CA ILE A 309 2.38 -17.14 19.98
C ILE A 309 1.29 -16.71 20.97
N LYS A 310 0.49 -17.66 21.45
CA LYS A 310 -0.58 -17.39 22.42
C LYS A 310 0.01 -16.78 23.70
N GLN A 311 1.09 -17.36 24.21
CA GLN A 311 1.80 -16.83 25.38
C GLN A 311 2.28 -15.39 25.14
N TRP A 312 2.81 -15.07 23.95
CA TRP A 312 3.26 -13.71 23.65
C TRP A 312 2.11 -12.72 23.53
N LYS A 313 0.96 -13.14 22.95
CA LYS A 313 -0.25 -12.30 22.88
C LYS A 313 -0.78 -11.96 24.27
N GLU A 314 -0.81 -12.93 25.17
CA GLU A 314 -1.26 -12.75 26.57
C GLU A 314 -0.29 -11.87 27.38
N ARG A 315 1.02 -12.06 27.17
CA ARG A 315 2.05 -11.33 27.93
C ARG A 315 2.25 -9.90 27.44
N PHE A 316 2.09 -9.65 26.15
CA PHE A 316 2.40 -8.36 25.53
C PHE A 316 1.24 -7.81 24.67
N PRO A 317 0.02 -7.64 25.24
CA PRO A 317 -1.06 -6.96 24.54
C PRO A 317 -0.72 -5.48 24.34
N PHE A 318 -1.45 -4.82 23.44
CA PHE A 318 -1.48 -3.36 23.44
C PHE A 318 -2.14 -2.89 24.73
N THR A 319 -1.40 -2.16 25.55
CA THR A 319 -1.85 -1.71 26.87
C THR A 319 -1.38 -0.28 27.14
N TYR A 320 -2.13 0.43 27.96
CA TYR A 320 -1.87 1.80 28.36
C TYR A 320 -2.60 2.11 29.68
N VAL A 321 -2.20 3.18 30.36
CA VAL A 321 -2.86 3.63 31.59
C VAL A 321 -4.11 4.41 31.23
N LYS A 322 -5.29 3.87 31.58
CA LYS A 322 -6.60 4.50 31.33
C LYS A 322 -6.78 5.82 32.10
N ALA A 323 -7.64 6.70 31.59
CA ALA A 323 -7.97 7.94 32.28
C ALA A 323 -8.78 7.64 33.55
N LYS A 324 -8.49 8.34 34.65
CA LYS A 324 -9.34 8.29 35.85
C LYS A 324 -10.58 9.17 35.68
N ALA A 325 -11.60 8.95 36.51
CA ALA A 325 -12.79 9.79 36.52
C ALA A 325 -12.40 11.27 36.72
N GLY A 326 -12.86 12.13 35.79
CA GLY A 326 -12.54 13.56 35.79
C GLY A 326 -11.25 13.94 35.05
N GLU A 327 -10.44 12.99 34.60
CA GLU A 327 -9.27 13.26 33.75
C GLU A 327 -9.63 13.32 32.26
N PRO A 328 -8.83 14.02 31.42
CA PRO A 328 -8.97 13.96 29.97
C PRO A 328 -8.82 12.53 29.45
N MET A 329 -9.67 12.17 28.47
CA MET A 329 -9.65 10.87 27.81
C MET A 329 -8.28 10.60 27.17
N LYS A 330 -7.77 9.37 27.32
CA LYS A 330 -6.58 8.93 26.62
C LYS A 330 -6.90 8.71 25.15
N PRO A 331 -6.00 9.06 24.23
CA PRO A 331 -6.28 8.94 22.80
C PRO A 331 -6.52 7.48 22.36
N GLN A 332 -5.97 6.50 23.07
CA GLN A 332 -6.25 5.08 22.84
C GLN A 332 -7.71 4.72 23.17
N GLU A 333 -8.28 5.28 24.24
CA GLU A 333 -9.69 5.06 24.62
C GLU A 333 -10.62 5.57 23.52
N VAL A 334 -10.27 6.67 22.85
CA VAL A 334 -11.04 7.22 21.72
C VAL A 334 -11.10 6.23 20.57
N ILE A 335 -9.98 5.60 20.22
CA ILE A 335 -9.92 4.63 19.12
C ILE A 335 -10.63 3.33 19.48
N GLU A 336 -10.46 2.83 20.70
CA GLU A 336 -11.16 1.62 21.17
C GLU A 336 -12.68 1.84 21.18
N GLU A 337 -13.14 3.01 21.62
CA GLU A 337 -14.57 3.34 21.62
C GLU A 337 -15.12 3.49 20.20
N LEU A 338 -14.33 4.07 19.29
CA LEU A 338 -14.67 4.10 17.86
C LEU A 338 -14.81 2.67 17.32
N ASP A 339 -13.81 1.81 17.55
CA ASP A 339 -13.78 0.41 17.12
C ASP A 339 -15.04 -0.34 17.57
N ARG A 340 -15.40 -0.18 18.85
CA ARG A 340 -16.58 -0.76 19.48
C ARG A 340 -17.89 -0.27 18.85
N GLN A 341 -18.03 1.03 18.58
CA GLN A 341 -19.26 1.60 18.02
C GLN A 341 -19.51 1.22 16.57
N VAL A 342 -18.46 0.88 15.81
CA VAL A 342 -18.58 0.52 14.39
C VAL A 342 -18.41 -0.98 14.13
N GLN A 343 -18.36 -1.80 15.19
CA GLN A 343 -18.12 -3.24 15.09
C GLN A 343 -19.11 -3.94 14.14
N ASP A 344 -20.39 -3.56 14.16
CA ASP A 344 -21.44 -4.18 13.35
C ASP A 344 -21.58 -3.61 11.92
N LYS A 345 -20.69 -2.68 11.53
CA LYS A 345 -20.73 -2.01 10.22
C LYS A 345 -19.34 -1.76 9.66
N LYS A 346 -18.38 -2.63 10.00
CA LYS A 346 -16.98 -2.51 9.60
C LYS A 346 -16.86 -2.33 8.10
N GLU A 347 -17.58 -3.12 7.32
CA GLU A 347 -17.67 -3.07 5.85
C GLU A 347 -17.97 -1.68 5.27
N ASP A 348 -18.65 -0.82 6.01
CA ASP A 348 -19.01 0.54 5.58
C ASP A 348 -18.02 1.61 6.05
N VAL A 349 -17.01 1.25 6.85
CA VAL A 349 -16.08 2.19 7.47
C VAL A 349 -14.74 2.21 6.75
N VAL A 350 -14.37 3.39 6.27
CA VAL A 350 -13.01 3.73 5.83
C VAL A 350 -12.40 4.72 6.81
N ILE A 351 -11.19 4.43 7.28
CA ILE A 351 -10.43 5.25 8.20
C ILE A 351 -9.27 5.90 7.46
N SER A 352 -9.20 7.23 7.52
CA SER A 352 -8.03 7.98 7.10
C SER A 352 -7.36 8.68 8.26
N THR A 353 -6.04 8.75 8.23
CA THR A 353 -5.24 9.36 9.29
C THR A 353 -4.30 10.42 8.74
N GLY A 354 -3.96 11.41 9.57
CA GLY A 354 -2.74 12.18 9.40
C GLY A 354 -1.48 11.34 9.70
N VAL A 355 -0.36 12.02 9.95
CA VAL A 355 0.90 11.39 10.37
C VAL A 355 1.20 11.81 11.80
N GLY A 356 1.46 10.84 12.69
CA GLY A 356 1.74 11.10 14.09
C GLY A 356 1.32 9.97 15.02
N GLN A 357 1.24 10.25 16.31
CA GLN A 357 0.86 9.23 17.30
C GLN A 357 -0.56 8.67 17.05
N HIS A 358 -1.50 9.51 16.61
CA HIS A 358 -2.87 9.09 16.29
C HIS A 358 -2.95 8.08 15.16
N GLN A 359 -2.04 8.13 14.19
CA GLN A 359 -1.92 7.12 13.13
C GLN A 359 -1.55 5.76 13.72
N MET A 360 -0.60 5.74 14.65
CA MET A 360 -0.17 4.50 15.31
C MET A 360 -1.26 3.97 16.24
N TRP A 361 -1.95 4.83 16.99
CA TRP A 361 -3.07 4.40 17.83
C TRP A 361 -4.23 3.86 17.00
N ALA A 362 -4.56 4.46 15.86
CA ALA A 362 -5.53 3.91 14.91
C ALA A 362 -5.10 2.51 14.44
N ALA A 363 -3.84 2.35 14.01
CA ALA A 363 -3.31 1.07 13.57
C ALA A 363 -3.31 0.00 14.68
N GLN A 364 -3.03 0.39 15.92
CA GLN A 364 -2.92 -0.51 17.06
C GLN A 364 -4.26 -0.90 17.66
N PHE A 365 -5.19 0.04 17.87
CA PHE A 365 -6.38 -0.14 18.70
C PHE A 365 -7.68 -0.31 17.89
N TYR A 366 -7.69 0.01 16.60
CA TYR A 366 -8.78 -0.37 15.70
C TYR A 366 -8.50 -1.78 15.14
N ARG A 367 -9.53 -2.64 15.10
CA ARG A 367 -9.45 -3.97 14.49
C ARG A 367 -9.78 -3.92 13.01
N TRP A 368 -8.81 -4.30 12.19
CA TRP A 368 -8.94 -4.25 10.73
C TRP A 368 -9.47 -5.59 10.21
N THR A 369 -10.65 -5.55 9.58
CA THR A 369 -11.32 -6.78 9.11
C THR A 369 -11.63 -6.76 7.61
N GLN A 370 -11.62 -5.58 6.97
CA GLN A 370 -11.95 -5.46 5.56
C GLN A 370 -10.79 -4.85 4.76
N PRO A 371 -10.61 -5.26 3.50
CA PRO A 371 -9.56 -4.71 2.65
C PRO A 371 -9.81 -3.23 2.32
N ARG A 372 -8.72 -2.48 2.13
CA ARG A 372 -8.75 -1.06 1.70
C ARG A 372 -9.50 -0.10 2.65
N GLN A 373 -9.63 -0.47 3.92
CA GLN A 373 -10.19 0.42 4.96
C GLN A 373 -9.19 1.45 5.48
N MET A 374 -7.90 1.14 5.47
CA MET A 374 -6.85 2.03 5.97
C MET A 374 -6.32 2.93 4.84
N VAL A 375 -6.54 4.24 4.98
CA VAL A 375 -6.04 5.26 4.06
C VAL A 375 -5.08 6.17 4.81
N GLU A 376 -3.79 5.87 4.69
CA GLU A 376 -2.72 6.55 5.42
C GLU A 376 -1.59 6.99 4.48
N HIS A 377 -0.69 7.83 5.01
CA HIS A 377 0.48 8.36 4.33
C HIS A 377 1.76 7.95 5.06
N HIS A 378 2.63 7.18 4.40
CA HIS A 378 3.88 6.71 5.01
C HIS A 378 4.93 7.83 5.11
N LEU A 379 4.85 8.85 4.25
CA LEU A 379 5.84 9.92 4.18
C LEU A 379 5.56 11.03 5.20
N HIS A 380 6.54 11.33 6.06
CA HIS A 380 6.49 12.42 7.05
C HIS A 380 6.29 13.82 6.45
N LEU A 381 6.37 13.98 5.12
CA LEU A 381 6.21 15.26 4.43
C LEU A 381 4.78 15.81 4.44
N ARG A 382 3.78 15.05 4.94
CA ARG A 382 2.37 15.45 4.92
C ARG A 382 1.76 15.66 6.32
N MET A 383 2.32 16.57 7.12
CA MET A 383 1.64 17.03 8.34
C MET A 383 0.38 17.88 8.05
N GLY A 384 0.23 18.41 6.85
CA GLY A 384 -0.80 19.40 6.51
C GLY A 384 -2.18 18.87 6.16
N LEU A 385 -2.36 17.56 5.92
CA LEU A 385 -3.69 17.07 5.53
C LEU A 385 -4.63 16.86 6.72
N LEU A 386 -4.12 16.48 7.89
CA LEU A 386 -4.91 16.22 9.10
C LEU A 386 -4.01 16.39 10.33
N LYS A 387 -3.77 17.62 10.79
CA LYS A 387 -2.96 17.86 12.00
C LYS A 387 -3.57 17.27 13.28
N THR A 388 -4.86 16.89 13.28
CA THR A 388 -5.57 16.48 14.50
C THR A 388 -6.77 15.55 14.31
N CYS A 389 -7.06 15.03 13.11
CA CYS A 389 -8.29 14.23 12.90
C CYS A 389 -8.04 12.91 12.19
N THR A 390 -8.55 11.84 12.78
CA THR A 390 -8.93 10.62 12.05
C THR A 390 -10.22 10.96 11.32
N CYS A 391 -10.19 11.03 9.99
CA CYS A 391 -11.41 11.27 9.20
C CYS A 391 -12.00 9.91 8.83
N ILE A 392 -13.21 9.67 9.35
CA ILE A 392 -14.02 8.48 9.05
C ILE A 392 -14.92 8.83 7.87
N PHE A 393 -14.81 8.07 6.78
CA PHE A 393 -15.78 8.11 5.70
C PHE A 393 -16.66 6.88 5.82
N THR A 394 -17.98 7.08 5.91
CA THR A 394 -18.96 5.99 5.83
C THR A 394 -19.61 6.03 4.45
N ASN A 395 -19.78 4.86 3.81
CA ASN A 395 -20.37 4.77 2.46
C ASN A 395 -21.90 4.98 2.46
N THR A 396 -22.49 5.23 3.63
CA THR A 396 -23.91 5.49 3.84
C THR A 396 -24.11 6.86 4.51
N ALA A 397 -25.01 7.67 3.95
CA ALA A 397 -25.32 9.05 4.37
C ALA A 397 -26.01 9.17 5.75
N TYR A 398 -25.75 8.27 6.70
CA TYR A 398 -26.48 8.17 7.96
C TYR A 398 -25.56 8.13 9.19
N LEU A 399 -24.96 9.28 9.50
CA LEU A 399 -24.59 9.62 10.87
C LEU A 399 -25.09 11.03 11.21
N ARG A 400 -26.41 11.25 11.08
CA ARG A 400 -27.12 12.32 11.79
C ARG A 400 -27.68 11.74 13.08
N GLY A 401 -26.84 11.65 14.10
CA GLY A 401 -27.25 11.35 15.47
C GLY A 401 -26.89 12.52 16.39
N PRO A 402 -27.78 13.01 17.25
CA PRO A 402 -27.59 14.22 18.06
C PRO A 402 -26.46 14.14 19.12
N LYS A 403 -25.70 13.04 19.17
CA LYS A 403 -24.58 12.86 20.10
C LYS A 403 -23.20 13.16 19.50
N PHE A 404 -23.08 13.33 18.18
CA PHE A 404 -21.78 13.59 17.53
C PHE A 404 -21.40 15.07 17.44
N GLU A 405 -22.36 15.99 17.50
CA GLU A 405 -22.10 17.44 17.38
C GLU A 405 -21.39 18.04 18.61
N ASN A 406 -21.51 17.42 19.78
CA ASN A 406 -20.97 17.98 21.02
C ASN A 406 -19.52 17.59 21.35
N LEU A 407 -18.86 16.72 20.56
CA LEU A 407 -17.50 16.26 20.86
C LEU A 407 -16.38 16.97 20.06
N ILE A 408 -16.70 17.74 19.01
CA ILE A 408 -15.67 18.29 18.10
C ILE A 408 -15.68 19.82 18.01
N PHE A 409 -16.71 20.52 18.50
CA PHE A 409 -16.76 21.99 18.47
C PHE A 409 -16.99 22.61 19.85
N LYS A 410 -15.96 22.59 20.71
CA LYS A 410 -15.72 23.69 21.65
C LYS A 410 -14.43 24.39 21.23
N LYS A 411 -14.62 25.46 20.44
CA LYS A 411 -13.58 26.47 20.15
C LYS A 411 -13.17 27.09 21.49
N ASN A 412 -11.89 26.97 21.85
CA ASN A 412 -11.28 27.84 22.84
C ASN A 412 -11.26 29.26 22.25
N ASN A 413 -12.14 30.12 22.74
CA ASN A 413 -11.98 31.57 22.70
C ASN A 413 -11.69 31.99 24.15
N GLU A 414 -10.42 32.10 24.49
CA GLU A 414 -9.85 33.13 25.38
C GLU A 414 -8.45 33.46 24.87
#